data_AF-A0AAQ1SUI9-F1
#
_entry.id   AF-A0AAQ1SUI9-F1
#
_cell.length_a   1.000
_cell.length_b   1.000
_cell.length_c   1.000
_cell.angle_alpha   90.00
_cell.angle_beta   90.00
_cell.angle_gamma   90.00
#
_symmetry.space_group_name_H-M   'P 1'
#
loop_
_entity.id
_entity.type
_entity.pdbx_description
1 polymer ?
#
loop_
_entity_poly.entity_id
_entity_poly.type
_entity_poly.pdbx_seq_one_letter_code
_entity_poly.pdbx_strand_id
1 'polypeptide(L)'
;MEAMNSIIVPALDDFSPQLIIVSCGFDAGAYDPLGRMLLHSDSFRDMTRALMDVASEHCEGKLIMCHEGGYEPNTVPYMGLAVLETLSGRRTTVNDPNLLDMKGLYGQAIEPYQSAHLNHLKNTLLCDEAQA
;
A
#
# COMPACT_ATOMS: atom_id res chain seq x y z
N MET A 1 -4.95 4.29 2.72
CA MET A 1 -5.79 3.09 2.50
C MET A 1 -6.95 3.32 1.54
N GLU A 2 -7.47 4.54 1.39
CA GLU A 2 -8.62 4.81 0.48
C GLU A 2 -8.42 4.28 -0.95
N ALA A 3 -7.28 4.55 -1.61
CA ALA A 3 -7.01 4.03 -2.95
C ALA A 3 -6.93 2.49 -3.01
N MET A 4 -6.37 1.86 -1.96
CA MET A 4 -6.34 0.40 -1.87
C MET A 4 -7.76 -0.18 -1.86
N ASN A 5 -8.61 0.32 -0.98
CA ASN A 5 -9.93 -0.26 -0.74
C ASN A 5 -10.95 0.09 -1.82
N SER A 6 -10.82 1.27 -2.45
CA SER A 6 -11.82 1.76 -3.40
C SER A 6 -11.48 1.47 -4.87
N ILE A 7 -10.21 1.19 -5.18
CA ILE A 7 -9.74 0.99 -6.56
C ILE A 7 -8.98 -0.32 -6.68
N ILE A 8 -7.87 -0.47 -5.93
CA ILE A 8 -6.91 -1.55 -6.19
C ILE A 8 -7.49 -2.92 -5.83
N VAL A 9 -8.05 -3.09 -4.63
CA VAL A 9 -8.65 -4.36 -4.19
C VAL A 9 -9.82 -4.75 -5.11
N PRO A 10 -10.81 -3.87 -5.38
CA PRO A 10 -11.87 -4.20 -6.34
C PRO A 10 -11.36 -4.55 -7.75
N ALA A 11 -10.34 -3.85 -8.25
CA ALA A 11 -9.75 -4.17 -9.56
C ALA A 11 -9.11 -5.57 -9.58
N LEU A 12 -8.44 -5.94 -8.49
CA LEU A 12 -7.84 -7.27 -8.36
C LEU A 12 -8.93 -8.35 -8.20
N ASP A 13 -10.01 -8.07 -7.47
CA ASP A 13 -11.13 -8.99 -7.32
C ASP A 13 -11.80 -9.29 -8.68
N ASP A 14 -12.06 -8.25 -9.47
CA ASP A 14 -12.63 -8.39 -10.81
C ASP A 14 -11.67 -9.13 -11.77
N PHE A 15 -10.38 -8.80 -11.70
CA PHE A 15 -9.36 -9.45 -12.53
C PHE A 15 -9.11 -10.92 -12.16
N SER A 16 -9.35 -11.33 -10.91
CA SER A 16 -9.12 -12.69 -10.40
C SER A 16 -7.72 -13.23 -10.71
N PRO A 17 -6.64 -12.62 -10.18
CA PRO A 17 -5.26 -12.96 -10.53
C PRO A 17 -4.89 -14.38 -10.13
N GLN A 18 -3.97 -15.01 -10.88
CA GLN A 18 -3.35 -16.30 -10.53
C GLN A 18 -2.02 -16.15 -9.77
N LEU A 19 -1.49 -14.92 -9.70
CA LEU A 19 -0.27 -14.52 -9.01
C LEU A 19 -0.30 -13.00 -8.88
N ILE A 20 0.10 -12.46 -7.72
CA ILE A 20 0.31 -11.02 -7.53
C ILE A 20 1.81 -10.76 -7.42
N ILE A 21 2.32 -9.84 -8.24
CA ILE A 21 3.71 -9.35 -8.17
C ILE A 21 3.66 -7.85 -7.88
N VAL A 22 4.33 -7.44 -6.80
CA VAL A 22 4.37 -6.04 -6.37
C VAL A 22 5.76 -5.48 -6.64
N SER A 23 5.82 -4.42 -7.43
CA SER A 23 6.96 -3.50 -7.49
C SER A 23 6.96 -2.69 -6.18
N CYS A 24 7.71 -3.15 -5.20
CA CYS A 24 7.65 -2.74 -3.79
C CYS A 24 8.71 -1.68 -3.48
N GLY A 25 8.39 -0.44 -3.84
CA GLY A 25 9.16 0.74 -3.46
C GLY A 25 8.71 1.33 -2.12
N PHE A 26 9.65 1.98 -1.43
CA PHE A 26 9.43 2.67 -0.15
C PHE A 26 9.58 4.20 -0.25
N ASP A 27 9.70 4.73 -1.46
CA ASP A 27 9.86 6.15 -1.77
C ASP A 27 8.58 7.00 -1.62
N ALA A 28 7.44 6.34 -1.40
CA ALA A 28 6.24 6.97 -0.86
C ALA A 28 6.31 7.21 0.67
N GLY A 29 7.37 6.75 1.33
CA GLY A 29 7.62 6.98 2.74
C GLY A 29 7.82 8.46 3.07
N ALA A 30 7.37 8.86 4.25
CA ALA A 30 7.66 10.18 4.79
C ALA A 30 9.19 10.37 4.89
N TYR A 31 9.63 11.59 4.59
CA TYR A 31 11.03 12.02 4.54
C TYR A 31 11.84 11.49 3.35
N ASP A 32 11.27 10.68 2.45
CA ASP A 32 12.00 10.28 1.25
C ASP A 32 12.39 11.51 0.39
N PRO A 33 13.67 11.67 0.02
CA PRO A 33 14.13 12.85 -0.70
C PRO A 33 13.55 12.95 -2.12
N LEU A 34 13.13 11.84 -2.72
CA LEU A 34 12.59 11.79 -4.09
C LEU A 34 11.06 11.81 -4.13
N GLY A 35 10.39 11.48 -3.02
CA GLY A 35 8.92 11.47 -2.89
C GLY A 35 8.37 12.64 -2.10
N ARG A 36 7.09 12.99 -2.33
CA ARG A 36 6.33 14.01 -1.55
C ARG A 36 5.19 13.42 -0.72
N MET A 37 5.20 12.10 -0.58
CA MET A 37 4.18 11.34 0.14
C MET A 37 4.54 11.22 1.63
N LEU A 38 3.60 10.72 2.43
CA LEU A 38 3.69 10.74 3.89
C LEU A 38 3.49 9.35 4.52
N LEU A 39 3.76 8.27 3.79
CA LEU A 39 3.54 6.92 4.30
C LEU A 39 4.51 6.58 5.43
N HIS A 40 4.08 5.73 6.35
CA HIS A 40 4.89 5.24 7.46
C HIS A 40 4.87 3.71 7.48
N SER A 41 5.67 3.09 8.36
CA SER A 41 5.80 1.62 8.42
C SER A 41 4.45 0.90 8.59
N ASP A 42 3.51 1.44 9.37
CA ASP A 42 2.16 0.88 9.46
C ASP A 42 1.35 1.00 8.15
N SER A 43 1.57 2.01 7.31
CA SER A 43 0.90 2.11 6.00
C SER A 43 1.31 0.95 5.10
N PHE A 44 2.61 0.65 5.03
CA PHE A 44 3.13 -0.48 4.25
C PHE A 44 2.66 -1.83 4.79
N ARG A 45 2.54 -1.95 6.12
CA ARG A 45 1.93 -3.12 6.77
C ARG A 45 0.50 -3.34 6.34
N ASP A 46 -0.33 -2.30 6.39
CA ASP A 46 -1.75 -2.41 6.07
C ASP A 46 -1.98 -2.68 4.57
N MET A 47 -1.19 -2.06 3.69
CA MET A 47 -1.20 -2.37 2.26
C MET A 47 -0.77 -3.81 1.97
N THR A 48 0.28 -4.29 2.64
CA THR A 48 0.74 -5.68 2.51
C THR A 48 -0.33 -6.66 2.96
N ARG A 49 -1.00 -6.39 4.08
CA ARG A 49 -2.10 -7.24 4.57
C ARG A 49 -3.25 -7.30 3.57
N ALA A 50 -3.68 -6.15 3.05
CA ALA A 50 -4.75 -6.12 2.04
C ALA A 50 -4.40 -6.96 0.80
N LEU A 51 -3.15 -6.91 0.32
CA LEU A 51 -2.71 -7.72 -0.82
C LEU A 51 -2.58 -9.21 -0.47
N MET A 52 -2.20 -9.56 0.76
CA MET A 52 -2.21 -10.95 1.23
C MET A 52 -3.64 -11.52 1.28
N ASP A 53 -4.61 -10.71 1.70
CA ASP A 53 -6.02 -11.12 1.75
C ASP A 53 -6.53 -11.42 0.34
N VAL A 54 -6.29 -10.51 -0.62
CA VAL A 54 -6.61 -10.72 -2.05
C VAL A 54 -5.88 -11.95 -2.61
N ALA A 55 -4.60 -12.11 -2.29
CA ALA A 55 -3.82 -13.25 -2.77
C ALA A 55 -4.37 -14.59 -2.23
N SER A 56 -4.80 -14.60 -0.97
CA SER A 56 -5.43 -15.76 -0.35
C SER A 56 -6.74 -16.13 -1.03
N GLU A 57 -7.51 -15.13 -1.47
CA GLU A 57 -8.81 -15.34 -2.12
C GLU A 57 -8.65 -15.84 -3.57
N HIS A 58 -7.79 -15.21 -4.36
CA HIS A 58 -7.75 -15.42 -5.82
C HIS A 58 -6.62 -16.32 -6.31
N CYS A 59 -5.48 -16.36 -5.62
CA CYS A 59 -4.27 -17.03 -6.12
C CYS A 59 -3.59 -17.96 -5.11
N GLU A 60 -4.33 -18.58 -4.18
CA GLU A 60 -3.81 -19.54 -3.20
C GLU A 60 -2.64 -18.97 -2.36
N GLY A 61 -2.67 -17.66 -2.08
CA GLY A 61 -1.65 -16.95 -1.33
C GLY A 61 -0.38 -16.62 -2.13
N LYS A 62 -0.37 -16.78 -3.46
CA LYS A 62 0.79 -16.48 -4.32
C LYS A 62 0.99 -14.96 -4.46
N LEU A 63 1.82 -14.41 -3.59
CA LEU A 63 2.22 -12.99 -3.57
C LEU A 63 3.74 -12.87 -3.56
N ILE A 64 4.30 -12.06 -4.47
CA ILE A 64 5.72 -11.76 -4.55
C ILE A 64 5.93 -10.25 -4.36
N MET A 65 6.80 -9.89 -3.41
CA MET A 65 7.29 -8.51 -3.26
C MET A 65 8.68 -8.39 -3.88
N CYS A 66 8.82 -7.59 -4.93
CA CYS A 66 10.09 -7.26 -5.56
C CYS A 66 10.54 -5.88 -5.07
N HIS A 67 11.67 -5.79 -4.36
CA HIS A 67 12.16 -4.51 -3.82
C HIS A 67 12.56 -3.55 -4.94
N GLU A 68 12.19 -2.27 -4.81
CA GLU A 68 12.41 -1.23 -5.82
C GLU A 68 13.05 0.02 -5.17
N GLY A 69 12.41 1.18 -5.31
CA GLY A 69 12.89 2.45 -4.73
C GLY A 69 12.77 2.52 -3.21
N GLY A 70 13.27 3.63 -2.64
CA GLY A 70 13.36 3.85 -1.21
C GLY A 70 14.74 4.41 -0.88
N TYR A 71 14.79 5.73 -0.65
CA TYR A 71 16.02 6.50 -0.70
C TYR A 71 16.33 7.21 0.62
N GLU A 72 15.44 7.11 1.62
CA GLU A 72 15.70 7.57 2.98
C GLU A 72 16.24 6.43 3.87
N PRO A 73 17.56 6.39 4.14
CA PRO A 73 18.19 5.29 4.87
C PRO A 73 17.68 5.13 6.31
N ASN A 74 17.12 6.17 6.93
CA ASN A 74 16.67 6.11 8.32
C ASN A 74 15.25 5.58 8.48
N THR A 75 14.47 5.43 7.40
CA THR A 75 13.05 5.07 7.46
C THR A 75 12.74 3.79 6.68
N VAL A 76 13.38 3.60 5.52
CA VAL A 76 13.20 2.43 4.64
C VAL A 76 13.39 1.09 5.37
N PRO A 77 14.39 0.89 6.25
CA PRO A 77 14.55 -0.38 6.95
C PRO A 77 13.33 -0.78 7.79
N TYR A 78 12.64 0.18 8.40
CA TYR A 78 11.45 -0.07 9.24
C TYR A 78 10.22 -0.37 8.38
N MET A 79 10.08 0.29 7.24
CA MET A 79 9.01 0.03 6.28
C MET A 79 9.18 -1.34 5.62
N GLY A 80 10.40 -1.69 5.21
CA GLY A 80 10.73 -3.02 4.70
C GLY A 80 10.52 -4.12 5.75
N LEU A 81 10.94 -3.89 6.99
CA LEU A 81 10.65 -4.82 8.09
C LEU A 81 9.15 -4.99 8.30
N ALA A 82 8.36 -3.91 8.19
CA ALA A 82 6.91 -4.00 8.32
C ALA A 82 6.27 -4.91 7.26
N VAL A 83 6.74 -4.85 6.01
CA VAL A 83 6.32 -5.78 4.95
C VAL A 83 6.71 -7.21 5.32
N LEU A 84 7.97 -7.46 5.69
CA LEU A 84 8.47 -8.81 6.01
C LEU A 84 7.78 -9.46 7.23
N GLU A 85 7.52 -8.69 8.29
CA GLU A 85 6.76 -9.15 9.46
C GLU A 85 5.33 -9.55 9.08
N THR A 86 4.72 -8.82 8.15
CA THR A 86 3.36 -9.07 7.70
C THR A 86 3.31 -10.35 6.86
N LEU A 87 4.20 -10.48 5.87
CA LEU A 87 4.33 -11.68 5.04
C LEU A 87 4.62 -12.94 5.86
N SER A 88 5.50 -12.84 6.86
CA SER A 88 5.89 -13.98 7.68
C SER A 88 4.91 -14.31 8.81
N GLY A 89 3.94 -13.45 9.10
CA GLY A 89 3.06 -13.55 10.27
C GLY A 89 3.79 -13.43 11.61
N ARG A 90 5.04 -12.94 11.61
CA ARG A 90 5.90 -12.85 12.80
C ARG A 90 6.23 -11.40 13.11
N ARG A 91 5.73 -10.92 14.25
CA ARG A 91 6.10 -9.60 14.78
C ARG A 91 7.43 -9.67 15.54
N THR A 92 8.36 -8.79 15.22
CA THR A 92 9.63 -8.64 15.94
C THR A 92 9.47 -7.66 17.12
N THR A 93 10.53 -7.52 17.91
CA THR A 93 10.62 -6.52 18.99
C THR A 93 11.07 -5.14 18.51
N VAL A 94 11.33 -4.97 17.20
CA VAL A 94 11.77 -3.69 16.64
C VAL A 94 10.58 -2.72 16.64
N ASN A 95 10.83 -1.52 17.16
CA ASN A 95 9.90 -0.40 17.08
C ASN A 95 10.48 0.62 16.10
N ASP A 96 9.63 1.14 15.21
CA ASP A 96 9.98 2.25 14.34
C ASP A 96 10.03 3.54 15.16
N PRO A 97 11.23 4.13 15.39
CA PRO A 97 11.36 5.31 16.22
C PRO A 97 10.74 6.56 15.59
N ASN A 98 10.53 6.58 14.27
CA ASN A 98 9.97 7.72 13.55
C ASN A 98 8.44 7.65 13.41
N LEU A 99 7.82 6.52 13.81
CA LEU A 99 6.41 6.24 13.53
C LEU A 99 5.45 7.30 14.08
N LEU A 100 5.67 7.74 15.32
CA LEU A 100 4.82 8.75 15.95
C LEU A 100 4.95 10.10 15.25
N ASP A 101 6.16 10.50 14.90
CA ASP A 101 6.42 11.76 14.20
C ASP A 101 5.77 11.75 12.81
N MET A 102 5.94 10.67 12.05
CA MET A 102 5.33 10.52 10.72
C MET A 102 3.80 10.54 10.78
N LYS A 103 3.21 9.85 11.77
CA LYS A 103 1.75 9.87 12.00
C LYS A 103 1.24 11.26 12.39
N GLY A 104 2.08 12.09 13.00
CA GLY A 104 1.76 13.45 13.40
C GLY A 104 1.89 14.48 12.27
N LEU A 105 2.39 14.10 11.09
CA LEU A 105 2.49 15.01 9.95
C LEU A 105 1.10 15.45 9.46
N TYR A 106 0.97 16.73 9.11
CA TYR A 106 -0.25 17.25 8.48
C TYR A 106 -0.45 16.61 7.10
N GLY A 107 -1.70 16.36 6.72
CA GLY A 107 -2.04 15.80 5.40
C GLY A 107 -2.11 14.27 5.33
N GLN A 108 -2.15 13.58 6.48
CA GLN A 108 -2.42 12.13 6.55
C GLN A 108 -3.87 11.78 6.22
N ALA A 109 -4.81 12.67 6.56
CA ALA A 109 -6.23 12.49 6.27
C ALA A 109 -6.50 12.84 4.80
N ILE A 110 -7.43 12.10 4.19
CA ILE A 110 -7.87 12.39 2.82
C ILE A 110 -8.62 13.72 2.78
N GLU A 111 -8.26 14.56 1.81
CA GLU A 111 -8.91 15.84 1.55
C GLU A 111 -10.09 15.68 0.57
N PRO A 112 -11.09 16.60 0.58
CA PRO A 112 -12.26 16.49 -0.29
C PRO A 112 -11.94 16.36 -1.78
N TYR A 113 -10.91 17.06 -2.27
CA TYR A 113 -10.50 16.98 -3.67
C TYR A 113 -9.85 15.63 -4.03
N GLN A 114 -9.14 15.02 -3.08
CA GLN A 114 -8.55 13.68 -3.26
C GLN A 114 -9.65 12.62 -3.29
N SER A 115 -10.64 12.75 -2.40
CA SER A 115 -11.82 11.86 -2.40
C SER A 115 -12.61 11.99 -3.71
N ALA A 116 -12.85 13.21 -4.18
CA ALA A 116 -13.49 13.45 -5.48
C ALA A 116 -12.70 12.82 -6.64
N HIS A 117 -11.37 12.91 -6.61
CA HIS A 117 -10.51 12.30 -7.61
C HIS A 117 -10.57 10.76 -7.56
N LEU A 118 -10.54 10.15 -6.38
CA LEU A 118 -10.70 8.70 -6.23
C LEU A 118 -12.05 8.22 -6.76
N ASN A 119 -13.14 8.95 -6.48
CA ASN A 119 -14.47 8.62 -7.02
C ASN A 119 -14.50 8.70 -8.55
N HIS A 120 -13.85 9.69 -9.13
CA HIS A 120 -13.71 9.78 -10.58
C HIS A 120 -12.94 8.58 -11.15
N LEU A 121 -11.76 8.26 -10.59
CA LEU A 121 -10.97 7.10 -11.00
C LEU A 121 -11.75 5.80 -10.86
N LYS A 122 -12.47 5.62 -9.75
CA LYS A 122 -13.33 4.45 -9.52
C LYS A 122 -14.35 4.28 -10.64
N ASN A 123 -15.04 5.36 -11.03
CA ASN A 123 -16.03 5.30 -12.10
C ASN A 123 -15.42 5.09 -13.49
N THR A 124 -14.15 5.43 -13.69
CA THR A 124 -13.48 5.25 -14.98
C THR A 124 -12.80 3.89 -15.11
N LEU A 125 -12.23 3.36 -14.02
CA LEU A 125 -11.45 2.14 -14.03
C LEU A 125 -12.28 0.89 -13.70
N LEU A 126 -13.38 1.02 -12.95
CA LEU A 126 -14.17 -0.11 -12.44
C LEU A 126 -15.63 -0.14 -12.93
N CYS A 127 -16.07 0.83 -13.75
CA CYS A 127 -17.37 0.72 -14.39
C CYS A 127 -17.20 0.01 -15.73
N ASP A 128 -17.88 -1.11 -15.90
CA ASP A 128 -18.01 -1.78 -17.18
C ASP A 128 -18.61 -0.84 -18.24
N GLU A 129 -18.01 -0.80 -19.43
CA GLU A 129 -18.70 -0.44 -20.67
C GLU A 129 -19.77 -1.50 -21.06
N ALA A 130 -20.46 -2.11 -20.08
CA ALA A 130 -21.58 -3.02 -20.30
C ALA A 130 -22.93 -2.26 -20.39
N GLN A 131 -22.89 -0.99 -20.83
CA GLN A 131 -24.07 -0.19 -21.20
C GLN A 131 -23.88 0.54 -22.55
N ALA A 132 -23.24 -0.11 -23.54
CA ALA A 132 -23.26 0.31 -24.94
C ALA A 132 -23.63 -0.85 -25.86
#